data_AF-A0A5B7AIM6-F1
#
_entry.id   AF-A0A5B7AIM6-F1
#
_cell.length_a   1.000
_cell.length_b   1.000
_cell.length_c   1.000
_cell.angle_alpha   90.00
_cell.angle_beta   90.00
_cell.angle_gamma   90.00
#
_symmetry.space_group_name_H-M   'P 1'
#
loop_
_entity.id
_entity.type
_entity.pdbx_description
1 polymer ?
#
loop_
_entity_poly.entity_id
_entity_poly.type
_entity_poly.pdbx_seq_one_letter_code
_entity_poly.pdbx_strand_id
1 'polypeptide(L)'
;KSCYVCSETPLLLEVNTNRSKLRDFVEKIVKAKLGMNLPLIMHGSALLYEVGDDLEEDMAANYAANLDKMLSELPSPVTGGTILTVEDLQQELSCNINIKHREEFDEEKEPDGMILSGWMQAPPKEKENNKISSDNGASTSHASQAVPLETEADDEIEIVSTGPENVPAGNKRKLSDISNAATSDLSSVADKTSSKNKPEELDDDGDIVVMLEEGNSDTSKKKRLR
;
A
#
# COMPACT_ATOMS: atom_id res chain seq x y z
N LYS A 1 -12.82 18.49 -1.94
CA LYS A 1 -13.11 17.57 -0.82
C LYS A 1 -13.28 16.17 -1.42
N SER A 2 -12.35 15.25 -1.19
CA SER A 2 -12.38 13.86 -1.65
C SER A 2 -12.45 12.95 -0.41
N CYS A 3 -13.66 12.65 0.04
CA CYS A 3 -13.86 11.73 1.16
C CYS A 3 -13.84 10.31 0.61
N TYR A 4 -12.87 9.48 0.96
CA TYR A 4 -12.78 8.10 0.44
C TYR A 4 -13.97 7.20 0.84
N VAL A 5 -14.72 7.60 1.88
CA VAL A 5 -15.94 6.92 2.34
C VAL A 5 -17.16 7.34 1.54
N CYS A 6 -17.27 8.63 1.20
CA CYS A 6 -18.47 9.19 0.55
C CYS A 6 -18.29 9.42 -0.95
N SER A 7 -17.07 9.27 -1.47
CA SER A 7 -16.77 9.39 -2.89
C SER A 7 -16.27 8.05 -3.40
N GLU A 8 -16.81 7.62 -4.55
CA GLU A 8 -16.41 6.39 -5.25
C GLU A 8 -15.02 6.50 -5.91
N THR A 9 -14.26 7.55 -5.57
CA THR A 9 -12.93 7.76 -6.16
C THR A 9 -11.94 6.80 -5.50
N PRO A 10 -11.26 5.93 -6.27
CA PRO A 10 -10.30 5.00 -5.71
C PRO A 10 -9.10 5.74 -5.12
N LEU A 11 -8.60 5.24 -4.00
CA LEU A 11 -7.36 5.67 -3.38
C LEU A 11 -6.17 5.21 -4.22
N LEU A 12 -5.03 5.89 -4.09
CA LEU A 12 -3.78 5.49 -4.73
C LEU A 12 -2.72 5.23 -3.66
N LEU A 13 -2.12 4.04 -3.67
CA LEU A 13 -1.03 3.68 -2.79
C LEU A 13 0.25 3.48 -3.61
N GLU A 14 1.27 4.29 -3.33
CA GLU A 14 2.63 4.05 -3.81
C GLU A 14 3.38 3.16 -2.81
N VAL A 15 3.91 2.03 -3.27
CA VAL A 15 4.57 1.03 -2.42
C VAL A 15 5.56 0.17 -3.22
N ASN A 16 6.63 -0.31 -2.61
CA ASN A 16 7.47 -1.34 -3.22
C ASN A 16 6.85 -2.73 -2.96
N THR A 17 6.13 -3.26 -3.95
CA THR A 17 5.44 -4.56 -3.82
C THR A 17 6.37 -5.76 -3.59
N ASN A 18 7.66 -5.62 -3.94
CA ASN A 18 8.67 -6.67 -3.84
C ASN A 18 9.43 -6.62 -2.51
N ARG A 19 9.10 -5.68 -1.62
CA ARG A 19 9.79 -5.52 -0.33
C ARG A 19 8.82 -5.37 0.82
N SER A 20 7.70 -4.68 0.58
CA SER A 20 6.66 -4.48 1.58
C SER A 20 5.85 -5.75 1.79
N LYS A 21 5.57 -6.05 3.05
CA LYS A 21 4.73 -7.19 3.43
C LYS A 21 3.26 -6.81 3.50
N LEU A 22 2.39 -7.81 3.45
CA LEU A 22 0.95 -7.60 3.68
C LEU A 22 0.68 -7.03 5.08
N ARG A 23 1.45 -7.45 6.11
CA ARG A 23 1.37 -6.89 7.46
C ARG A 23 1.53 -5.37 7.47
N ASP A 24 2.55 -4.86 6.78
CA ASP A 24 2.81 -3.42 6.74
C ASP A 24 1.66 -2.66 6.09
N PHE A 25 1.08 -3.20 5.02
CA PHE A 25 -0.11 -2.61 4.39
C PHE A 25 -1.31 -2.58 5.35
N VAL A 26 -1.59 -3.70 6.03
CA VAL A 26 -2.70 -3.78 7.00
C VAL A 26 -2.50 -2.78 8.15
N GLU A 27 -1.32 -2.75 8.75
CA GLU A 27 -1.06 -1.93 9.94
C GLU A 27 -0.94 -0.45 9.59
N LYS A 28 -0.10 -0.12 8.61
CA LYS A 28 0.27 1.28 8.31
C LYS A 28 -0.73 2.01 7.44
N ILE A 29 -1.48 1.28 6.60
CA ILE A 29 -2.46 1.88 5.68
C ILE A 29 -3.87 1.62 6.18
N VAL A 30 -4.28 0.36 6.26
CA VAL A 30 -5.68 -0.01 6.53
C VAL A 30 -6.09 0.39 7.95
N LYS A 31 -5.30 -0.01 8.96
CA LYS A 31 -5.58 0.33 10.37
C LYS A 31 -5.19 1.76 10.69
N ALA A 32 -3.95 2.17 10.43
CA ALA A 32 -3.46 3.48 10.89
C ALA A 32 -3.98 4.69 10.10
N LYS A 33 -4.15 4.59 8.77
CA LYS A 33 -4.63 5.72 7.95
C LYS A 33 -6.14 5.65 7.69
N LEU A 34 -6.67 4.48 7.29
CA LEU A 34 -8.10 4.35 7.00
C LEU A 34 -8.94 4.16 8.27
N GLY A 35 -8.36 3.65 9.35
CA GLY A 35 -9.08 3.47 10.62
C GLY A 35 -9.98 2.24 10.63
N MET A 36 -9.74 1.27 9.75
CA MET A 36 -10.50 0.02 9.64
C MET A 36 -9.96 -0.99 10.68
N ASN A 37 -10.81 -1.44 11.59
CA ASN A 37 -10.46 -2.31 12.72
C ASN A 37 -10.59 -3.80 12.38
N LEU A 38 -11.62 -4.18 11.62
CA LEU A 38 -11.87 -5.56 11.16
C LEU A 38 -11.83 -5.62 9.63
N PRO A 39 -10.63 -5.48 9.04
CA PRO A 39 -10.50 -5.37 7.60
C PRO A 39 -10.66 -6.72 6.90
N LEU A 40 -11.35 -6.69 5.76
CA LEU A 40 -11.43 -7.74 4.76
C LEU A 40 -10.78 -7.21 3.47
N ILE A 41 -9.75 -7.89 2.96
CA ILE A 41 -8.92 -7.43 1.83
C ILE A 41 -9.04 -8.42 0.66
N MET A 42 -9.49 -7.91 -0.49
CA MET A 42 -9.67 -8.70 -1.71
C MET A 42 -8.84 -8.18 -2.88
N HIS A 43 -8.38 -9.10 -3.71
CA HIS A 43 -7.85 -8.82 -5.05
C HIS A 43 -8.77 -9.48 -6.08
N GLY A 44 -9.62 -8.69 -6.72
CA GLY A 44 -10.71 -9.22 -7.56
C GLY A 44 -11.66 -10.06 -6.69
N SER A 45 -11.84 -11.34 -7.02
CA SER A 45 -12.63 -12.28 -6.21
C SER A 45 -11.80 -13.06 -5.18
N ALA A 46 -10.48 -12.88 -5.14
CA ALA A 46 -9.60 -13.62 -4.23
C ALA A 46 -9.50 -12.88 -2.89
N LEU A 47 -9.85 -13.57 -1.80
CA LEU A 47 -9.72 -13.08 -0.44
C LEU A 47 -8.28 -13.29 0.06
N LEU A 48 -7.60 -12.19 0.39
CA LEU A 48 -6.19 -12.19 0.79
C LEU A 48 -6.02 -12.21 2.31
N TYR A 49 -6.92 -11.54 3.02
CA TYR A 49 -6.88 -11.37 4.46
C TYR A 49 -8.26 -11.02 5.02
N GLU A 50 -8.60 -11.60 6.17
CA GLU A 50 -9.79 -11.32 6.95
C GLU A 50 -9.47 -11.49 8.44
N VAL A 51 -10.17 -10.74 9.30
CA VAL A 51 -10.10 -10.87 10.76
C VAL A 51 -11.52 -11.05 11.30
N GLY A 52 -11.76 -12.16 11.99
CA GLY A 52 -13.04 -12.46 12.63
C GLY A 52 -12.89 -13.64 13.60
N ASP A 53 -13.66 -13.61 14.68
CA ASP A 53 -13.73 -14.72 15.67
C ASP A 53 -14.54 -15.91 15.15
N ASP A 54 -15.25 -15.71 14.04
CA ASP A 54 -16.07 -16.68 13.32
C ASP A 54 -15.31 -17.44 12.22
N LEU A 55 -14.03 -17.12 12.02
CA LEU A 55 -13.16 -17.82 11.06
C LEU A 55 -12.75 -19.20 11.59
N GLU A 56 -12.77 -20.19 10.71
CA GLU A 56 -12.18 -21.50 10.98
C GLU A 56 -10.65 -21.37 11.20
N GLU A 57 -10.09 -22.20 12.08
CA GLU A 57 -8.72 -22.06 12.56
C GLU A 57 -7.67 -22.19 11.43
N ASP A 58 -7.91 -23.07 10.46
CA ASP A 58 -7.02 -23.27 9.31
C ASP A 58 -7.06 -22.08 8.35
N MET A 59 -8.24 -21.49 8.12
CA MET A 59 -8.38 -20.25 7.36
C MET A 59 -7.67 -19.08 8.05
N ALA A 60 -7.88 -18.92 9.36
CA ALA A 60 -7.21 -17.89 10.15
C ALA A 60 -5.68 -18.06 10.12
N ALA A 61 -5.18 -19.30 10.22
CA ALA A 61 -3.75 -19.59 10.11
C ALA A 61 -3.20 -19.28 8.71
N ASN A 62 -3.95 -19.55 7.64
CA ASN A 62 -3.56 -19.22 6.27
C ASN A 62 -3.48 -17.69 6.04
N TYR A 63 -4.45 -16.93 6.54
CA TYR A 63 -4.40 -15.46 6.49
C TYR A 63 -3.26 -14.89 7.32
N ALA A 64 -3.01 -15.46 8.50
CA ALA A 64 -1.85 -15.10 9.32
C ALA A 64 -0.53 -15.37 8.59
N ALA A 65 -0.41 -16.49 7.86
CA ALA A 65 0.76 -16.80 7.05
C ALA A 65 0.95 -15.83 5.87
N ASN A 66 -0.14 -15.28 5.31
CA ASN A 66 -0.05 -14.27 4.26
C ASN A 66 0.50 -12.94 4.75
N LEU A 67 0.33 -12.58 6.03
CA LEU A 67 0.83 -11.32 6.60
C LEU A 67 2.34 -11.17 6.46
N ASP A 68 3.09 -12.27 6.54
CA ASP A 68 4.55 -12.26 6.45
C ASP A 68 5.11 -12.31 5.02
N LYS A 69 4.25 -12.53 4.02
CA LYS A 69 4.63 -12.55 2.60
C LYS A 69 4.75 -11.14 2.03
N MET A 70 5.63 -10.97 1.05
CA MET A 70 5.67 -9.76 0.23
C MET A 70 4.37 -9.63 -0.56
N LEU A 71 3.96 -8.40 -0.87
CA LEU A 71 2.74 -8.14 -1.64
C LEU A 71 2.74 -8.88 -3.00
N SER A 72 3.90 -8.94 -3.67
CA SER A 72 4.09 -9.67 -4.92
C SER A 72 4.08 -11.20 -4.80
N GLU A 73 4.25 -11.74 -3.59
CA GLU A 73 4.37 -13.18 -3.31
C GLU A 73 3.09 -13.78 -2.69
N LEU A 74 2.03 -12.98 -2.58
CA LEU A 74 0.74 -13.44 -2.11
C LEU A 74 0.14 -14.48 -3.08
N PRO A 75 -0.76 -15.36 -2.59
CA PRO A 75 -1.44 -16.35 -3.43
C PRO A 75 -2.09 -15.74 -4.68
N SER A 76 -2.60 -14.52 -4.55
CA SER A 76 -2.93 -13.65 -5.67
C SER A 76 -1.98 -12.46 -5.66
N PRO A 77 -0.96 -12.42 -6.54
CA PRO A 77 0.10 -11.42 -6.52
C PRO A 77 -0.44 -9.99 -6.63
N VAL A 78 0.06 -9.10 -5.76
CA VAL A 78 -0.22 -7.68 -5.80
C VAL A 78 0.96 -6.96 -6.45
N THR A 79 0.74 -6.40 -7.64
CA THR A 79 1.75 -5.73 -8.46
C THR A 79 1.33 -4.30 -8.80
N GLY A 80 2.18 -3.54 -9.49
CA GLY A 80 1.78 -2.25 -10.04
C GLY A 80 0.56 -2.39 -10.96
N GLY A 81 -0.46 -1.54 -10.75
CA GLY A 81 -1.74 -1.57 -11.46
C GLY A 81 -2.80 -2.44 -10.80
N THR A 82 -2.47 -3.25 -9.78
CA THR A 82 -3.46 -4.02 -9.02
C THR A 82 -4.44 -3.09 -8.30
N ILE A 83 -5.71 -3.47 -8.28
CA ILE A 83 -6.74 -2.79 -7.48
C ILE A 83 -7.13 -3.74 -6.35
N LEU A 84 -6.98 -3.26 -5.11
CA LEU A 84 -7.44 -3.97 -3.91
C LEU A 84 -8.77 -3.37 -3.45
N THR A 85 -9.72 -4.22 -3.11
CA THR A 85 -10.94 -3.82 -2.40
C THR A 85 -10.70 -4.10 -0.93
N VAL A 86 -10.91 -3.09 -0.09
CA VAL A 86 -10.75 -3.19 1.36
C VAL A 86 -12.06 -2.78 2.02
N GLU A 87 -12.61 -3.69 2.80
CA GLU A 87 -13.85 -3.51 3.55
C GLU A 87 -13.58 -3.58 5.05
N ASP A 88 -14.43 -2.93 5.86
CA ASP A 88 -14.47 -3.13 7.31
C ASP A 88 -15.82 -3.74 7.69
N LEU A 89 -15.77 -4.96 8.24
CA LEU A 89 -16.97 -5.75 8.56
C LEU A 89 -17.79 -5.16 9.72
N GLN A 90 -17.21 -4.31 10.55
CA GLN A 90 -17.89 -3.69 11.69
C GLN A 90 -18.51 -2.33 11.34
N GLN A 91 -17.84 -1.57 10.46
CA GLN A 91 -18.19 -0.18 10.16
C GLN A 91 -18.92 -0.02 8.82
N GLU A 92 -19.15 -1.11 8.08
CA GLU A 92 -19.76 -1.12 6.74
C GLU A 92 -19.06 -0.14 5.77
N LEU A 93 -17.74 -0.02 5.89
CA LEU A 93 -16.91 0.81 5.02
C LEU A 93 -16.34 -0.05 3.90
N SER A 94 -16.29 0.48 2.67
CA SER A 94 -15.63 -0.17 1.54
C SER A 94 -14.89 0.87 0.71
N CYS A 95 -13.66 0.55 0.29
CA CYS A 95 -12.89 1.40 -0.60
C CYS A 95 -12.02 0.57 -1.55
N ASN A 96 -11.70 1.17 -2.70
CA ASN A 96 -10.77 0.60 -3.66
C ASN A 96 -9.43 1.34 -3.58
N ILE A 97 -8.33 0.59 -3.58
CA ILE A 97 -6.96 1.11 -3.54
C ILE A 97 -6.21 0.64 -4.77
N ASN A 98 -5.83 1.58 -5.63
CA ASN A 98 -4.96 1.35 -6.78
C ASN A 98 -3.51 1.28 -6.31
N ILE A 99 -2.83 0.19 -6.63
CA ILE A 99 -1.42 -0.02 -6.30
C ILE A 99 -0.54 0.56 -7.40
N LYS A 100 0.36 1.46 -7.03
CA LYS A 100 1.43 1.97 -7.89
C LYS A 100 2.76 1.48 -7.34
N HIS A 101 3.39 0.56 -8.05
CA HIS A 101 4.71 0.08 -7.66
C HIS A 101 5.74 1.22 -7.75
N ARG A 102 6.53 1.39 -6.69
CA ARG A 102 7.66 2.33 -6.63
C ARG A 102 8.84 1.63 -5.97
N GLU A 103 10.01 1.68 -6.61
CA GLU A 103 11.19 0.93 -6.14
C GLU A 103 11.84 1.57 -4.91
N GLU A 104 12.00 2.89 -4.91
CA GLU A 104 12.79 3.62 -3.91
C GLU A 104 11.98 4.73 -3.22
N PHE A 105 12.14 4.82 -1.90
CA PHE A 105 11.55 5.82 -1.03
C PHE A 105 12.65 6.60 -0.30
N ASP A 106 12.39 7.86 -0.03
CA ASP A 106 13.30 8.70 0.76
C ASP A 106 13.16 8.32 2.24
N GLU A 107 14.19 7.74 2.85
CA GLU A 107 14.13 7.22 4.23
C GLU A 107 13.82 8.30 5.28
N GLU A 108 14.13 9.57 4.99
CA GLU A 108 13.88 10.69 5.90
C GLU A 108 12.44 11.22 5.74
N LYS A 109 11.97 11.37 4.50
CA LYS A 109 10.63 11.93 4.21
C LYS A 109 9.52 10.88 4.24
N GLU A 110 9.84 9.65 3.89
CA GLU A 110 8.91 8.56 3.64
C GLU A 110 9.36 7.29 4.39
N PRO A 111 9.52 7.36 5.74
CA PRO A 111 10.16 6.29 6.52
C PRO A 111 9.39 4.96 6.48
N ASP A 112 8.09 5.01 6.18
CA ASP A 112 7.24 3.83 6.07
C ASP A 112 7.34 3.12 4.73
N GLY A 113 7.95 3.74 3.71
CA GLY A 113 8.01 3.22 2.34
C GLY A 113 6.64 3.09 1.66
N MET A 114 5.64 3.84 2.14
CA MET A 114 4.25 3.77 1.66
C MET A 114 3.55 5.14 1.68
N ILE A 115 2.98 5.54 0.55
CA ILE A 115 2.31 6.84 0.40
C ILE A 115 0.89 6.64 -0.07
N LEU A 116 -0.07 7.02 0.76
CA LEU A 116 -1.49 6.98 0.43
C LEU A 116 -1.96 8.35 -0.04
N SER A 117 -2.50 8.41 -1.24
CA SER A 117 -3.07 9.61 -1.85
C SER A 117 -4.58 9.44 -2.07
N GLY A 118 -5.30 10.56 -2.16
CA GLY A 118 -6.78 10.57 -2.28
C GLY A 118 -7.51 10.43 -0.95
N TRP A 119 -6.79 10.11 0.13
CA TRP A 119 -7.28 10.09 1.49
C TRP A 119 -7.10 11.47 2.14
N MET A 120 -8.20 12.06 2.62
CA MET A 120 -8.14 13.28 3.41
C MET A 120 -7.99 12.94 4.90
N GLN A 121 -6.84 13.28 5.48
CA GLN A 121 -6.63 13.25 6.93
C GLN A 121 -7.51 14.32 7.60
N ALA A 122 -8.24 13.95 8.65
CA ALA A 122 -8.83 14.94 9.54
C ALA A 122 -7.70 15.73 10.23
N PRO A 123 -7.80 17.07 10.39
CA PRO A 123 -6.76 17.86 11.05
C PRO A 123 -6.36 17.25 12.39
N PRO A 124 -5.07 17.24 12.76
CA PRO A 124 -4.63 16.74 14.05
C PRO A 124 -5.40 17.44 15.17
N LYS A 125 -6.01 16.67 16.07
CA LYS A 125 -6.44 17.23 17.36
C LYS A 125 -5.17 17.50 18.14
N GLU A 126 -4.82 18.78 18.31
CA GLU A 126 -3.78 19.18 19.24
C GLU A 126 -4.11 18.56 20.60
N LYS A 127 -3.15 17.81 21.16
CA LYS A 127 -3.25 17.30 22.52
C LYS A 127 -3.08 18.49 23.45
N GLU A 128 -4.18 19.13 23.82
CA GLU A 128 -4.18 20.08 24.93
C GLU A 128 -3.93 19.29 26.22
N ASN A 129 -2.66 19.24 26.61
CA ASN A 129 -2.27 18.85 27.95
C ASN A 129 -2.75 19.94 28.91
N ASN A 130 -3.87 19.71 29.60
CA ASN A 130 -4.02 20.30 30.92
C ASN A 130 -4.65 19.29 31.90
N LYS A 131 -3.88 18.98 32.94
CA LYS A 131 -4.16 17.94 33.91
C LYS A 131 -4.60 18.58 35.25
N ILE A 132 -5.88 18.37 35.59
CA ILE A 132 -6.48 18.12 36.92
C ILE A 132 -6.56 19.22 37.99
N SER A 133 -7.80 19.44 38.49
CA SER A 133 -8.26 19.58 39.90
C SER A 133 -9.68 20.19 39.84
N SER A 134 -10.77 19.78 40.49
CA SER A 134 -11.06 18.88 41.62
C SER A 134 -12.59 18.61 41.63
N ASP A 135 -12.98 17.63 42.44
CA ASP A 135 -14.29 16.97 42.52
C ASP A 135 -15.41 17.76 43.25
N ASN A 136 -16.65 17.38 42.91
CA ASN A 136 -17.93 17.35 43.63
C ASN A 136 -18.66 18.61 44.15
N GLY A 137 -19.98 18.69 43.85
CA GLY A 137 -20.93 19.57 44.54
C GLY A 137 -22.29 19.73 43.85
N ALA A 138 -23.28 18.93 44.25
CA ALA A 138 -24.68 19.09 43.87
C ALA A 138 -25.35 20.32 44.53
N SER A 139 -26.13 21.12 43.78
CA SER A 139 -27.47 21.64 44.16
C SER A 139 -28.01 22.78 43.27
N THR A 140 -29.21 22.52 42.74
CA THR A 140 -30.42 23.36 42.64
C THR A 140 -30.40 24.83 42.16
N SER A 141 -31.18 25.05 41.08
CA SER A 141 -32.15 26.15 40.83
C SER A 141 -31.68 27.62 40.83
N HIS A 142 -31.85 28.31 39.69
CA HIS A 142 -32.95 29.26 39.42
C HIS A 142 -32.79 29.96 38.05
N ALA A 143 -33.87 30.58 37.61
CA ALA A 143 -34.21 30.97 36.24
C ALA A 143 -33.77 32.40 35.82
N SER A 144 -33.68 32.57 34.49
CA SER A 144 -33.99 33.74 33.63
C SER A 144 -33.48 35.15 33.97
N GLN A 145 -32.74 35.80 33.05
CA GLN A 145 -33.22 36.95 32.23
C GLN A 145 -32.14 37.62 31.34
N ALA A 146 -32.54 37.84 30.08
CA ALA A 146 -32.38 38.99 29.15
C ALA A 146 -31.12 39.92 29.10
N VAL A 147 -30.45 39.90 27.93
CA VAL A 147 -30.06 40.95 26.91
C VAL A 147 -29.70 42.42 27.33
N PRO A 148 -29.07 43.23 26.44
CA PRO A 148 -27.63 43.44 26.14
C PRO A 148 -27.14 44.89 26.48
N LEU A 149 -25.83 45.18 26.37
CA LEU A 149 -25.37 46.53 25.98
C LEU A 149 -23.91 46.54 25.50
N GLU A 150 -23.69 47.34 24.47
CA GLU A 150 -22.45 47.57 23.71
C GLU A 150 -21.44 48.43 24.46
N THR A 151 -20.15 48.30 24.11
CA THR A 151 -19.23 49.45 24.00
C THR A 151 -18.05 49.09 23.10
N GLU A 152 -17.93 49.88 22.04
CA GLU A 152 -16.80 50.10 21.14
C GLU A 152 -15.47 50.30 21.89
N ALA A 153 -14.38 49.75 21.36
CA ALA A 153 -13.04 50.33 21.47
C ALA A 153 -12.15 49.80 20.33
N ASP A 154 -12.01 50.67 19.35
CA ASP A 154 -10.93 50.89 18.39
C ASP A 154 -9.51 50.52 18.90
N ASP A 155 -8.75 49.79 18.07
CA ASP A 155 -7.30 49.93 18.01
C ASP A 155 -6.78 49.46 16.63
N GLU A 156 -6.64 50.42 15.73
CA GLU A 156 -5.92 50.41 14.46
C GLU A 156 -4.41 50.51 14.72
N ILE A 157 -3.58 49.54 14.31
CA ILE A 157 -2.15 49.78 14.04
C ILE A 157 -1.57 48.99 12.85
N GLU A 158 -1.42 49.74 11.75
CA GLU A 158 -0.20 49.98 10.94
C GLU A 158 0.59 48.80 10.33
N ILE A 159 0.48 48.70 9.00
CA ILE A 159 1.34 47.96 8.08
C ILE A 159 2.55 48.85 7.73
N VAL A 160 3.78 48.39 7.96
CA VAL A 160 4.99 49.01 7.38
C VAL A 160 5.76 47.98 6.56
N SER A 161 5.81 48.23 5.24
CA SER A 161 6.80 47.68 4.31
C SER A 161 7.89 48.71 4.07
N THR A 162 9.16 48.33 4.21
CA THR A 162 10.33 48.98 3.58
C THR A 162 11.49 47.97 3.46
N GLY A 163 11.93 47.65 2.22
CA GLY A 163 13.24 47.00 1.93
C GLY A 163 14.38 48.02 1.81
N PRO A 164 15.47 47.82 1.03
CA PRO A 164 16.18 46.61 0.57
C PRO A 164 17.72 46.65 0.92
N GLU A 165 18.47 45.68 0.36
CA GLU A 165 19.95 45.60 0.18
C GLU A 165 20.89 45.34 1.37
N ASN A 166 21.57 44.17 1.36
CA ASN A 166 22.99 44.12 0.96
C ASN A 166 23.53 42.68 0.84
N VAL A 167 24.18 42.40 -0.29
CA VAL A 167 25.08 41.25 -0.54
C VAL A 167 26.51 41.68 -0.12
N PRO A 168 27.44 40.76 0.23
CA PRO A 168 28.49 40.46 -0.75
C PRO A 168 29.02 39.01 -0.77
N ALA A 169 29.14 38.51 -2.00
CA ALA A 169 30.31 37.88 -2.66
C ALA A 169 31.10 36.70 -2.03
N GLY A 170 31.31 35.66 -2.85
CA GLY A 170 32.34 34.63 -2.66
C GLY A 170 32.12 33.34 -3.47
N ASN A 171 32.05 33.36 -4.80
CA ASN A 171 33.11 32.90 -5.74
C ASN A 171 33.09 31.41 -6.18
N LYS A 172 32.76 31.22 -7.48
CA LYS A 172 33.37 30.30 -8.49
C LYS A 172 33.29 28.78 -8.21
N ARG A 173 32.71 27.99 -9.13
CA ARG A 173 33.45 27.34 -10.25
C ARG A 173 32.53 27.00 -11.43
N LYS A 174 33.06 27.20 -12.64
CA LYS A 174 32.49 26.92 -13.97
C LYS A 174 33.29 25.78 -14.63
N LEU A 175 32.56 24.92 -15.34
CA LEU A 175 32.88 24.01 -16.47
C LEU A 175 34.35 23.73 -16.86
N SER A 176 34.61 22.46 -17.20
CA SER A 176 35.42 22.15 -18.39
C SER A 176 35.08 20.77 -18.98
N ASP A 177 35.20 20.75 -20.30
CA ASP A 177 34.75 19.82 -21.31
C ASP A 177 35.88 18.84 -21.73
N ILE A 178 35.46 17.69 -22.27
CA ILE A 178 36.10 16.75 -23.22
C ILE A 178 37.63 16.51 -23.35
N SER A 179 37.91 15.19 -23.41
CA SER A 179 38.84 14.46 -24.29
C SER A 179 40.36 14.46 -24.01
N ASN A 180 40.93 13.25 -23.95
CA ASN A 180 42.15 12.89 -24.68
C ASN A 180 42.28 11.37 -24.83
N ALA A 181 42.58 10.96 -26.06
CA ALA A 181 42.93 9.61 -26.48
C ALA A 181 44.45 9.45 -26.51
N ALA A 182 44.96 8.26 -26.16
CA ALA A 182 46.24 7.68 -26.60
C ALA A 182 46.36 6.26 -25.98
N THR A 183 46.09 5.20 -26.74
CA THR A 183 47.08 4.29 -27.39
C THR A 183 47.94 3.47 -26.42
N SER A 184 47.74 2.14 -26.44
CA SER A 184 48.74 1.07 -26.25
C SER A 184 48.03 -0.26 -26.56
N ASP A 185 48.05 -0.72 -27.80
CA ASP A 185 48.99 -1.69 -28.39
C ASP A 185 48.92 -3.13 -27.82
N LEU A 186 48.23 -3.97 -28.60
CA LEU A 186 48.64 -5.27 -29.15
C LEU A 186 49.41 -6.27 -28.26
N SER A 187 48.82 -7.45 -28.05
CA SER A 187 49.44 -8.69 -28.54
C SER A 187 48.40 -9.79 -28.82
N SER A 188 48.55 -10.35 -30.01
CA SER A 188 47.89 -11.50 -30.62
C SER A 188 48.33 -12.84 -29.99
N VAL A 189 47.46 -13.86 -29.98
CA VAL A 189 47.64 -15.07 -30.81
C VAL A 189 46.41 -16.01 -30.73
N ALA A 190 46.04 -16.53 -31.90
CA ALA A 190 45.21 -17.71 -32.14
C ALA A 190 45.89 -18.99 -31.54
N ASP A 191 45.25 -20.14 -31.33
CA ASP A 191 44.60 -20.98 -32.34
C ASP A 191 43.94 -22.20 -31.65
N LYS A 192 42.83 -22.64 -32.25
CA LYS A 192 42.35 -24.02 -32.49
C LYS A 192 42.69 -25.17 -31.52
N THR A 193 41.66 -25.94 -31.15
CA THR A 193 41.36 -27.33 -31.62
C THR A 193 40.28 -27.94 -30.68
N SER A 194 39.08 -28.28 -31.15
CA SER A 194 38.65 -29.44 -31.96
C SER A 194 38.31 -30.70 -31.13
N SER A 195 37.10 -31.21 -31.40
CA SER A 195 36.61 -32.61 -31.22
C SER A 195 36.09 -33.01 -29.83
N LYS A 196 35.05 -33.84 -29.65
CA LYS A 196 34.03 -34.52 -30.48
C LYS A 196 33.09 -35.27 -29.49
N ASN A 197 31.79 -35.38 -29.82
CA ASN A 197 30.87 -36.55 -29.77
C ASN A 197 30.90 -37.48 -28.52
N LYS A 198 29.83 -38.08 -27.98
CA LYS A 198 28.52 -38.58 -28.48
C LYS A 198 27.71 -39.06 -27.22
N PRO A 199 26.43 -39.47 -27.32
CA PRO A 199 25.55 -39.88 -26.22
C PRO A 199 25.62 -41.39 -25.91
N GLU A 200 25.12 -41.79 -24.75
CA GLU A 200 24.79 -43.20 -24.43
C GLU A 200 23.29 -43.36 -24.18
N GLU A 201 22.71 -44.25 -24.98
CA GLU A 201 21.43 -44.92 -24.78
C GLU A 201 21.64 -46.10 -23.82
N LEU A 202 20.64 -46.38 -22.99
CA LEU A 202 20.43 -47.70 -22.40
C LEU A 202 18.94 -48.04 -22.54
N ASP A 203 18.64 -48.94 -23.46
CA ASP A 203 17.44 -49.78 -23.47
C ASP A 203 17.61 -50.89 -22.41
N ASP A 204 16.61 -51.14 -21.59
CA ASP A 204 16.17 -52.51 -21.26
C ASP A 204 14.74 -52.51 -20.68
N ASP A 205 14.03 -53.56 -21.03
CA ASP A 205 12.59 -53.74 -21.10
C ASP A 205 11.87 -53.90 -19.75
N GLY A 206 10.62 -53.43 -19.69
CA GLY A 206 9.74 -53.63 -18.55
C GLY A 206 8.35 -53.02 -18.74
N ASP A 207 7.49 -53.77 -19.44
CA ASP A 207 6.06 -53.49 -19.60
C ASP A 207 5.36 -53.19 -18.26
N ILE A 208 4.80 -51.98 -18.11
CA ILE A 208 3.68 -51.76 -17.19
C ILE A 208 2.57 -50.97 -17.89
N VAL A 209 1.64 -51.74 -18.43
CA VAL A 209 0.35 -51.27 -18.92
C VAL A 209 -0.51 -50.86 -17.71
N VAL A 210 -0.56 -49.57 -17.39
CA VAL A 210 -1.62 -49.02 -16.53
C VAL A 210 -2.84 -48.71 -17.40
N MET A 211 -3.89 -49.50 -17.17
CA MET A 211 -5.19 -49.39 -17.84
C MET A 211 -5.79 -48.00 -17.62
N LEU A 212 -6.00 -47.28 -18.72
CA LEU A 212 -6.98 -46.18 -18.76
C LEU A 212 -8.37 -46.83 -18.78
N GLU A 213 -9.11 -46.68 -17.69
CA GLU A 213 -10.52 -47.09 -17.65
C GLU A 213 -11.33 -46.12 -18.52
N GLU A 214 -11.57 -46.57 -19.74
CA GLU A 214 -12.49 -45.97 -20.70
C GLU A 214 -13.93 -46.20 -20.22
N GLY A 215 -14.43 -45.26 -19.41
CA GLY A 215 -15.86 -45.13 -19.11
C GLY A 215 -16.60 -44.57 -20.32
N ASN A 216 -16.98 -45.47 -21.24
CA ASN A 216 -17.76 -45.14 -22.43
C ASN A 216 -19.20 -44.69 -22.10
N SER A 217 -19.70 -43.84 -22.99
CA SER A 217 -20.97 -43.15 -23.10
C SER A 217 -22.25 -43.89 -22.67
N ASP A 218 -23.21 -43.15 -22.10
CA ASP A 218 -24.62 -43.35 -22.44
C ASP A 218 -25.46 -42.05 -22.50
N THR A 219 -25.63 -41.61 -23.76
CA THR A 219 -26.86 -41.15 -24.42
C THR A 219 -27.85 -40.21 -23.70
N SER A 220 -27.86 -38.95 -24.15
CA SER A 220 -29.01 -38.05 -24.05
C SER A 220 -30.22 -38.55 -24.87
N LYS A 221 -31.43 -38.57 -24.28
CA LYS A 221 -32.72 -38.02 -24.82
C LYS A 221 -33.98 -38.74 -24.30
N LYS A 222 -35.04 -37.92 -24.10
CA LYS A 222 -36.48 -38.19 -23.82
C LYS A 222 -36.85 -38.11 -22.32
N LYS A 223 -37.96 -37.51 -21.88
CA LYS A 223 -39.20 -37.09 -22.56
C LYS A 223 -39.93 -36.06 -21.67
N ARG A 224 -40.49 -35.01 -22.27
CA ARG A 224 -41.48 -34.10 -21.65
C ARG A 224 -42.84 -34.82 -21.60
N LEU A 225 -43.46 -34.94 -20.44
CA LEU A 225 -44.88 -35.35 -20.32
C LEU A 225 -45.79 -34.12 -20.46
N ARG A 226 -46.94 -34.36 -21.09
CA ARG A 226 -48.03 -33.41 -21.33
C ARG A 226 -48.73 -33.02 -20.03
#